data_AF-A0A2V7TLP6-F1
#
_entry.id   AF-A0A2V7TLP6-F1
#
_cell.length_a   1.000
_cell.length_b   1.000
_cell.length_c   1.000
_cell.angle_alpha   90.00
_cell.angle_beta   90.00
_cell.angle_gamma   90.00
#
_symmetry.space_group_name_H-M   'P 1'
#
loop_
_entity.id
_entity.type
_entity.pdbx_description
1 polymer ?
#
loop_
_entity_poly.entity_id
_entity_poly.type
_entity_poly.pdbx_seq_one_letter_code
_entity_poly.pdbx_strand_id
1 'polypeptide(L)'
;DTMGTVRIQVVVPEDRRLTITLPPQVAPGAAEVIVLTPGSGQAAGAVALLDLVDAWRAKHPHRRSKDQIDRYLAEERDSWTEGGEGLPR
;
A
#
# COMPACT_ATOMS: atom_id res chain seq x y z
N ASP A 1 -18.35 -25.54 -16.41
CA ASP A 1 -17.24 -25.67 -15.45
C ASP A 1 -17.67 -25.31 -14.05
N THR A 2 -17.76 -26.31 -13.17
CA THR A 2 -17.96 -26.05 -11.74
C THR A 2 -16.59 -26.12 -11.09
N MET A 3 -16.01 -24.96 -10.80
CA MET A 3 -14.67 -24.87 -10.23
C MET A 3 -14.71 -25.39 -8.78
N GLY A 4 -14.08 -26.54 -8.54
CA GLY A 4 -13.95 -27.14 -7.21
C GLY A 4 -12.72 -26.59 -6.48
N THR A 5 -12.80 -26.38 -5.17
CA THR A 5 -11.65 -25.97 -4.34
C THR A 5 -11.16 -27.15 -3.50
N VAL A 6 -9.87 -27.45 -3.56
CA VAL A 6 -9.19 -28.45 -2.71
C VAL A 6 -8.13 -27.74 -1.88
N ARG A 7 -8.18 -27.86 -0.56
CA ARG A 7 -7.14 -27.33 0.34
C ARG A 7 -6.09 -28.41 0.62
N ILE A 8 -4.85 -28.17 0.23
CA ILE A 8 -3.70 -29.05 0.54
C ILE A 8 -2.83 -28.33 1.57
N GLN A 9 -2.55 -28.99 2.70
CA GLN A 9 -1.59 -28.48 3.69
C GLN A 9 -0.20 -29.01 3.34
N VAL A 10 0.77 -28.11 3.20
CA VAL A 10 2.16 -28.43 2.88
C VAL A 10 3.09 -27.63 3.77
N VAL A 11 4.23 -28.23 4.13
CA VAL A 11 5.34 -27.54 4.81
C VAL A 11 6.43 -27.34 3.78
N VAL A 12 6.95 -26.12 3.67
CA VAL A 12 8.06 -25.81 2.76
C VAL A 12 9.36 -26.29 3.40
N PRO A 13 10.07 -27.28 2.82
CA PRO A 13 11.35 -27.74 3.34
C PRO A 13 12.47 -26.71 3.12
N GLU A 14 13.60 -26.88 3.81
CA GLU A 14 14.73 -25.94 3.75
C GLU A 14 15.35 -25.81 2.35
N ASP A 15 15.33 -26.88 1.55
CA ASP A 15 15.80 -26.89 0.16
C ASP A 15 14.83 -26.17 -0.79
N ARG A 16 13.69 -25.70 -0.27
CA ARG A 16 12.64 -24.97 -0.99
C ARG A 16 12.06 -25.72 -2.17
N ARG A 17 12.18 -27.05 -2.19
CA ARG A 17 11.57 -27.91 -3.22
C ARG A 17 10.29 -28.49 -2.69
N LEU A 18 9.18 -28.23 -3.38
CA LEU A 18 7.86 -28.65 -2.94
C LEU A 18 7.25 -29.59 -3.99
N THR A 19 6.99 -30.83 -3.59
CA THR A 19 6.30 -31.83 -4.40
C THR A 19 4.87 -31.95 -3.91
N ILE A 20 3.90 -31.61 -4.77
CA ILE A 20 2.46 -31.68 -4.46
C ILE A 20 1.86 -32.85 -5.22
N THR A 21 1.29 -33.81 -4.50
CA THR A 21 0.45 -34.87 -5.10
C THR A 21 -0.99 -34.40 -5.09
N LEU A 22 -1.56 -34.17 -6.28
CA LEU A 22 -2.95 -33.77 -6.42
C LEU A 22 -3.88 -34.97 -6.17
N PRO A 23 -5.01 -34.79 -5.48
CA PRO A 23 -5.94 -35.87 -5.24
C PRO A 23 -6.76 -36.19 -6.51
N PRO A 24 -7.35 -37.40 -6.62
CA PRO A 24 -7.91 -37.93 -7.87
C PRO A 24 -9.07 -37.11 -8.46
N GLN A 25 -9.71 -36.25 -7.67
CA GLN A 25 -10.74 -35.31 -8.16
C GLN A 25 -10.19 -34.17 -9.03
N VAL A 26 -8.89 -33.93 -9.03
CA VAL A 26 -8.26 -32.95 -9.92
C VAL A 26 -7.93 -33.64 -11.24
N ALA A 27 -8.69 -33.32 -12.29
CA ALA A 27 -8.47 -33.90 -13.60
C ALA A 27 -7.09 -33.52 -14.16
N PRO A 28 -6.45 -34.40 -14.95
CA PRO A 28 -5.24 -34.05 -15.68
C PRO A 28 -5.46 -32.85 -16.59
N GLY A 29 -4.57 -31.87 -16.55
CA GLY A 29 -4.70 -30.64 -17.34
C GLY A 29 -3.71 -29.56 -16.90
N ALA A 30 -3.83 -28.37 -17.51
CA ALA A 30 -3.05 -27.21 -17.09
C ALA A 30 -3.51 -26.74 -15.70
N ALA A 31 -2.55 -26.42 -14.84
CA ALA A 31 -2.80 -25.88 -13.50
C ALA A 31 -1.86 -24.70 -13.25
N GLU A 32 -2.37 -23.68 -12.57
CA GLU A 32 -1.60 -22.53 -12.12
C GLU A 32 -1.21 -22.72 -10.64
N VAL A 33 0.02 -22.35 -10.28
CA VAL A 33 0.51 -22.40 -8.89
C VAL A 33 0.86 -20.99 -8.44
N ILE A 34 0.11 -20.47 -7.48
CA ILE A 34 0.33 -19.14 -6.88
C ILE A 34 0.95 -19.34 -5.49
N VAL A 35 2.15 -18.78 -5.27
CA VAL A 35 2.85 -18.83 -3.99
C VAL A 35 2.80 -17.46 -3.32
N LEU A 36 2.06 -17.36 -2.22
CA LEU A 36 2.02 -16.17 -1.38
C LEU A 36 3.05 -16.30 -0.27
N THR A 37 4.06 -15.43 -0.27
CA THR A 37 5.01 -15.32 0.84
C THR A 37 4.63 -14.12 1.70
N PRO A 38 4.60 -14.24 3.04
CA PRO A 38 4.52 -13.06 3.88
C PRO A 38 5.75 -12.22 3.57
N GLY A 39 5.53 -10.98 3.11
CA GLY A 39 6.63 -10.04 2.95
C GLY A 39 7.37 -9.97 4.29
N SER A 40 8.70 -10.07 4.27
CA SER A 40 9.53 -9.68 5.41
C SER A 40 9.02 -8.31 5.84
N GLY A 41 8.44 -8.22 7.03
CA GLY A 41 7.51 -7.15 7.37
C GLY A 41 8.00 -5.78 6.90
N GLN A 42 7.08 -5.02 6.31
CA GLN A 42 7.17 -3.56 6.15
C GLN A 42 7.21 -2.82 7.51
N ALA A 43 7.78 -3.42 8.56
CA ALA A 43 8.21 -2.69 9.75
C ALA A 43 9.30 -1.66 9.39
N ALA A 44 10.07 -1.91 8.33
CA ALA A 44 10.95 -0.92 7.73
C ALA A 44 10.19 0.34 7.27
N GLY A 45 8.95 0.22 6.79
CA GLY A 45 8.19 1.35 6.24
C GLY A 45 7.69 2.33 7.31
N ALA A 46 7.16 1.83 8.43
CA ALA A 46 6.67 2.68 9.52
C ALA A 46 7.82 3.35 10.28
N VAL A 47 8.90 2.62 10.56
CA VAL A 47 10.11 3.19 11.17
C VAL A 47 10.77 4.19 10.22
N ALA A 48 10.91 3.87 8.93
CA ALA A 48 11.44 4.81 7.93
C ALA A 48 10.56 6.05 7.71
N LEU A 49 9.23 5.94 7.87
CA LEU A 49 8.34 7.10 7.79
C LEU A 49 8.54 8.05 8.98
N LEU A 50 8.68 7.51 10.19
CA LEU A 50 8.95 8.32 11.38
C LEU A 50 10.33 8.99 11.29
N ASP A 51 11.35 8.25 10.83
CA ASP A 51 12.69 8.81 10.59
C ASP A 51 12.67 9.92 9.53
N LEU A 52 11.87 9.77 8.47
CA LEU A 52 11.68 10.79 7.44
C LEU A 52 11.00 12.06 8.00
N VAL A 53 9.98 11.88 8.84
CA VAL A 53 9.28 13.00 9.50
C VAL A 53 10.21 13.78 10.42
N ASP A 54 11.06 13.08 11.18
CA ASP A 54 12.00 13.74 12.09
C ASP A 54 13.15 14.42 11.33
N ALA A 55 13.67 13.81 10.27
CA ALA A 55 14.64 14.46 9.39
C ALA A 55 14.07 15.73 8.71
N TRP A 56 12.79 15.71 8.33
CA TRP A 56 12.11 16.88 7.79
C TRP A 56 11.92 17.98 8.83
N ARG A 57 11.49 17.64 10.05
CA ARG A 57 11.38 18.60 11.17
C ARG A 57 12.70 19.27 11.51
N ALA A 58 13.80 18.53 11.48
CA ALA A 58 15.14 19.07 11.72
C ALA A 58 15.56 20.10 10.67
N LYS A 59 15.16 19.90 9.41
CA LYS A 59 15.45 20.83 8.29
C LYS A 59 14.50 22.02 8.24
N HIS A 60 13.31 21.91 8.83
CA HIS A 60 12.27 22.95 8.81
C HIS A 60 11.86 23.36 10.23
N PRO A 61 12.73 24.06 10.98
CA PRO A 61 12.48 24.42 12.38
C PRO A 61 11.36 25.45 12.55
N HIS A 62 11.04 26.22 11.50
CA HIS A 62 10.01 27.23 11.53
C HIS A 62 8.63 26.61 11.34
N ARG A 63 7.90 26.42 12.44
CA ARG A 63 6.47 26.14 12.40
C ARG A 63 5.72 27.45 12.22
N ARG A 64 4.89 27.53 11.17
CA ARG A 64 3.85 28.57 11.12
C ARG A 64 2.96 28.39 12.35
N SER A 65 2.69 29.47 13.06
CA SER A 65 1.66 29.48 14.10
C SER A 65 0.30 29.13 13.50
N LYS A 66 -0.65 28.69 14.33
CA LYS A 66 -2.03 28.45 13.91
C LYS A 66 -2.59 29.65 13.13
N ASP A 67 -2.40 30.87 13.64
CA ASP A 67 -2.91 32.09 13.00
C ASP A 67 -2.27 32.37 11.64
N GLN A 68 -1.00 32.01 11.46
CA GLN A 68 -0.32 32.13 10.16
C GLN A 68 -0.81 31.09 9.14
N ILE A 69 -1.14 29.88 9.62
CA ILE A 69 -1.73 28.84 8.78
C ILE A 69 -3.15 29.26 8.39
N ASP A 70 -3.94 29.72 9.35
CA ASP A 70 -5.32 30.15 9.12
C ASP A 70 -5.38 31.34 8.16
N ARG A 71 -4.47 32.31 8.30
CA ARG A 71 -4.35 33.43 7.35
C ARG A 71 -3.98 32.98 5.94
N TYR A 72 -2.96 32.15 5.79
CA TYR A 72 -2.55 31.61 4.49
C TYR A 72 -3.69 30.82 3.82
N LEU A 73 -4.40 29.99 4.59
CA LEU A 73 -5.53 29.21 4.06
C LEU A 73 -6.71 30.10 3.66
N ALA A 74 -6.95 31.21 4.35
CA ALA A 74 -7.96 32.20 3.94
C ALA A 74 -7.58 32.85 2.60
N GLU A 75 -6.34 33.33 2.47
CA GLU A 75 -5.82 33.91 1.23
C GLU A 75 -5.92 32.94 0.03
N GLU A 76 -5.58 31.66 0.24
CA GLU A 76 -5.70 30.64 -0.81
C GLU A 76 -7.17 30.41 -1.21
N ARG A 77 -8.11 30.38 -0.25
CA ARG A 77 -9.55 30.18 -0.55
C ARG A 77 -10.17 31.36 -1.27
N ASP A 78 -9.74 32.57 -0.94
CA ASP A 78 -10.19 33.79 -1.59
C ASP A 78 -9.71 33.82 -3.05
N SER A 79 -8.46 33.42 -3.32
CA SER A 79 -7.91 33.36 -4.69
C SER A 79 -8.62 32.36 -5.61
N TRP A 80 -9.26 31.33 -5.05
CA TRP A 80 -10.05 30.35 -5.81
C TRP A 80 -11.45 30.86 -6.13
N THR A 81 -11.94 31.82 -5.34
CA THR A 81 -13.27 32.42 -5.52
C THR A 81 -13.21 33.57 -6.52
N GLU A 82 -12.12 34.34 -6.55
CA GLU A 82 -11.90 35.43 -7.53
C GLU A 82 -11.57 34.92 -8.94
N GLY A 83 -11.01 33.71 -9.09
CA GLY A 83 -10.76 33.08 -10.39
C GLY A 83 -11.96 32.36 -11.03
N GLY A 84 -13.12 32.38 -10.36
CA GLY A 84 -14.34 31.64 -10.72
C GLY A 84 -15.29 32.34 -11.70
N GLU A 85 -14.96 33.52 -12.20
CA GLU A 85 -15.69 34.13 -13.32
C GLU A 85 -15.11 33.65 -14.65
N GLY A 86 -15.65 32.53 -15.16
CA GLY A 86 -15.52 32.18 -16.57
C GLY A 86 -15.09 30.75 -16.88
N LEU A 87 -15.96 29.78 -16.58
CA LEU A 87 -16.00 28.56 -17.41
C LEU A 87 -17.43 28.42 -17.96
N PRO A 88 -17.62 28.47 -19.29
CA PRO A 88 -18.95 28.35 -19.89
C PRO A 88 -19.53 26.95 -19.60
N ARG A 89 -20.83 26.95 -19.26
CA ARG A 89 -21.63 25.74 -19.05
C ARG A 89 -21.76 24.91 -20.31
#